data_AF-A0A1F6MFS0-F1
#
_entry.id   AF-A0A1F6MFS0-F1
#
_cell.length_a   1.000
_cell.length_b   1.000
_cell.length_c   1.000
_cell.angle_alpha   90.00
_cell.angle_beta   90.00
_cell.angle_gamma   90.00
#
_symmetry.space_group_name_H-M   'P 1'
#
loop_
_entity.id
_entity.type
_entity.pdbx_description
1 polymer ?
#
loop_
_entity_poly.entity_id
_entity_poly.type
_entity_poly.pdbx_seq_one_letter_code
_entity_poly.pdbx_strand_id
1 'polypeptide(L)'
;MDTDIAQFTVSFIFGLLWYRIIFFIFPSYFKKPIIRSVLKLRWHHLHWGIMLMLSGTALLVASGKSALVIILLGIGLGLVIDLFIPSLQLQTDREKELFVYRNSLVSTLLLGACIIVILNVLNFLL
;
A
#
# COMPACT_ATOMS: atom_id res chain seq x y z
N MET A 1 -5.73 -9.03 21.48
CA MET A 1 -5.80 -8.26 20.24
C MET A 1 -6.92 -8.85 19.42
N ASP A 2 -7.95 -8.07 19.09
CA ASP A 2 -9.06 -8.56 18.27
C ASP A 2 -8.54 -9.17 16.98
N THR A 3 -9.08 -10.35 16.64
CA THR A 3 -8.64 -11.12 15.48
C THR A 3 -8.73 -10.30 14.19
N ASP A 4 -9.72 -9.40 14.12
CA ASP A 4 -9.92 -8.49 12.99
C ASP A 4 -8.81 -7.44 12.87
N ILE A 5 -8.43 -6.80 13.98
CA ILE A 5 -7.32 -5.82 13.98
C ILE A 5 -5.98 -6.50 13.68
N ALA A 6 -5.77 -7.71 14.18
CA ALA A 6 -4.60 -8.50 13.83
C ALA A 6 -4.53 -8.82 12.34
N GLN A 7 -5.64 -9.32 11.76
CA GLN A 7 -5.73 -9.60 10.34
C GLN A 7 -5.52 -8.35 9.49
N PHE A 8 -6.13 -7.22 9.87
CA PHE A 8 -5.94 -5.94 9.20
C PHE A 8 -4.47 -5.51 9.25
N THR A 9 -3.86 -5.54 10.43
CA THR A 9 -2.47 -5.09 10.65
C THR A 9 -1.48 -5.91 9.83
N VAL A 10 -1.62 -7.24 9.84
CA VAL A 10 -0.75 -8.13 9.05
C VAL A 10 -0.93 -7.86 7.55
N SER A 11 -2.17 -7.75 7.09
CA SER A 11 -2.50 -7.46 5.69
C SER A 11 -1.97 -6.08 5.25
N PHE A 12 -2.06 -5.10 6.13
CA PHE A 12 -1.54 -3.75 5.94
C PHE A 12 -0.01 -3.73 5.83
N ILE A 13 0.70 -4.37 6.76
CA ILE A 13 2.16 -4.49 6.72
C ILE A 13 2.59 -5.21 5.43
N PHE A 14 1.88 -6.28 5.05
CA PHE A 14 2.14 -6.97 3.80
C PHE A 14 2.01 -6.03 2.60
N GLY A 15 0.89 -5.30 2.47
CA GLY A 15 0.70 -4.32 1.40
C GLY A 15 1.77 -3.23 1.39
N LEU A 16 2.13 -2.71 2.56
CA LEU A 16 3.14 -1.66 2.73
C LEU A 16 4.54 -2.09 2.28
N LEU A 17 4.92 -3.34 2.55
CA LEU A 17 6.26 -3.84 2.31
C LEU A 17 6.42 -4.57 0.97
N TRP A 18 5.34 -5.06 0.37
CA TRP A 18 5.40 -5.93 -0.80
C TRP A 18 6.21 -5.32 -1.95
N TYR A 19 5.84 -4.12 -2.40
CA TYR A 19 6.54 -3.45 -3.50
C TYR A 19 7.93 -2.97 -3.11
N ARG A 20 8.18 -2.67 -1.83
CA ARG A 20 9.51 -2.34 -1.30
C ARG A 20 10.46 -3.52 -1.39
N ILE A 21 10.02 -4.69 -0.92
CA ILE A 21 10.80 -5.93 -0.96
C ILE A 21 11.16 -6.27 -2.41
N ILE A 22 10.18 -6.28 -3.31
CA ILE A 22 10.42 -6.56 -4.74
C ILE A 22 11.35 -5.50 -5.35
N PHE A 23 11.22 -4.23 -4.97
CA PHE A 23 12.10 -3.17 -5.47
C PHE A 23 13.56 -3.35 -5.08
N PHE A 24 13.84 -3.77 -3.84
CA PHE A 24 15.22 -4.02 -3.40
C PHE A 24 15.80 -5.31 -3.96
N ILE A 25 14.99 -6.36 -4.14
CA ILE A 25 15.45 -7.64 -4.67
C ILE A 25 15.62 -7.58 -6.20
N PHE A 26 14.69 -6.92 -6.91
CA PHE A 26 14.61 -6.88 -8.37
C PHE A 26 14.49 -5.45 -8.93
N PRO A 27 15.47 -4.56 -8.71
CA PRO A 27 15.37 -3.15 -9.12
C PRO A 27 15.25 -2.96 -10.64
N SER A 28 15.74 -3.91 -11.45
CA SER A 28 15.64 -3.88 -12.91
C SER A 28 14.21 -3.94 -13.43
N TYR A 29 13.32 -4.68 -12.75
CA TYR A 29 11.89 -4.78 -13.08
C TYR A 29 11.22 -3.40 -13.11
N PHE A 30 11.67 -2.48 -12.26
CA PHE A 30 11.06 -1.17 -12.11
C PHE A 30 11.58 -0.12 -13.09
N LYS A 31 12.70 -0.37 -13.79
CA LYS A 31 13.29 0.60 -14.73
C LYS A 31 12.48 0.73 -16.02
N LYS A 32 11.94 -0.38 -16.54
CA LYS A 32 11.13 -0.41 -17.77
C LYS A 32 9.90 -1.31 -17.59
N PRO A 33 8.92 -0.93 -16.75
CA PRO A 33 7.73 -1.75 -16.56
C PRO A 33 6.94 -1.82 -17.86
N ILE A 34 6.53 -3.03 -18.24
CA ILE A 34 5.84 -3.34 -19.52
C ILE A 34 4.62 -2.44 -19.72
N ILE A 35 3.85 -2.19 -18.66
CA ILE A 35 2.66 -1.34 -18.69
C ILE A 35 3.00 0.09 -19.12
N ARG A 36 4.14 0.65 -18.68
CA ARG A 36 4.56 2.00 -19.07
C ARG A 36 5.19 2.03 -20.45
N SER A 37 5.91 0.97 -20.85
CA SER A 37 6.55 0.92 -22.17
C SER A 37 5.57 0.65 -23.30
N VAL A 38 4.54 -0.18 -23.05
CA VAL A 38 3.55 -0.58 -24.06
C VAL A 38 2.30 0.28 -24.01
N LEU A 39 1.68 0.41 -22.84
CA LEU A 39 0.38 1.11 -22.69
C LEU A 39 0.53 2.60 -22.41
N LYS A 40 1.76 3.09 -22.17
CA LYS A 40 2.05 4.47 -21.73
C LYS A 40 1.29 4.87 -20.45
N LEU A 41 0.74 3.91 -19.72
CA LEU A 41 0.03 4.13 -18.48
C LEU A 41 1.03 4.21 -17.31
N ARG A 42 0.89 5.25 -16.50
CA ARG A 42 1.66 5.42 -15.26
C ARG A 42 1.00 4.68 -14.11
N TRP A 43 0.83 3.38 -14.29
CA TRP A 43 0.27 2.53 -13.25
C TRP A 43 1.30 2.25 -12.17
N HIS A 44 0.92 2.64 -10.97
CA HIS A 44 1.62 2.41 -9.72
C HIS A 44 0.80 1.51 -8.82
N HIS A 45 1.46 0.87 -7.86
CA HIS A 45 0.79 0.05 -6.86
C HIS A 45 -0.25 0.80 -6.02
N LEU A 46 -0.19 2.14 -5.97
CA LEU A 46 -1.27 3.00 -5.49
C LEU A 46 -2.62 2.67 -6.15
N HIS A 47 -2.66 2.49 -7.48
CA HIS A 47 -3.92 2.21 -8.19
C HIS A 47 -4.47 0.85 -7.80
N TRP A 48 -3.60 -0.16 -7.66
CA TRP A 48 -3.98 -1.47 -7.15
C TRP A 48 -4.50 -1.37 -5.71
N GLY A 49 -3.86 -0.55 -4.87
CA GLY A 49 -4.32 -0.26 -3.51
C GLY A 49 -5.74 0.30 -3.49
N ILE A 50 -6.02 1.32 -4.31
CA ILE A 50 -7.36 1.91 -4.45
C ILE A 50 -8.37 0.87 -4.94
N MET A 51 -8.04 0.06 -5.95
CA MET A 51 -8.95 -0.98 -6.46
C MET A 51 -9.27 -2.05 -5.41
N LEU A 52 -8.29 -2.46 -4.60
CA LEU A 52 -8.51 -3.41 -3.50
C LEU A 52 -9.40 -2.80 -2.41
N MET A 53 -9.17 -1.53 -2.05
CA MET A 53 -10.02 -0.83 -1.09
C MET A 53 -11.45 -0.71 -1.61
N LEU A 54 -11.65 -0.30 -2.87
CA LEU A 54 -12.98 -0.21 -3.49
C LEU A 54 -13.69 -1.57 -3.49
N SER A 55 -12.97 -2.63 -3.85
CA SER A 55 -13.51 -4.00 -3.83
C SER A 55 -13.88 -4.44 -2.42
N GLY A 56 -13.03 -4.16 -1.43
CA GLY A 56 -13.29 -4.44 -0.01
C GLY A 56 -14.50 -3.67 0.52
N THR A 57 -14.62 -2.38 0.18
CA THR A 57 -15.78 -1.55 0.55
C THR A 57 -17.06 -2.04 -0.12
N ALA A 58 -17.02 -2.39 -1.42
CA ALA A 58 -18.18 -2.93 -2.12
C ALA A 58 -18.65 -4.25 -1.50
N LEU A 59 -17.72 -5.15 -1.16
CA LEU A 59 -18.02 -6.39 -0.46
C LEU A 59 -18.55 -6.15 0.96
N LEU A 60 -18.02 -5.16 1.68
CA LEU A 60 -18.53 -4.76 2.99
C LEU A 60 -19.99 -4.31 2.91
N VAL A 61 -20.34 -3.50 1.91
CA VAL A 61 -21.71 -3.01 1.70
C VAL A 61 -22.64 -4.16 1.28
N ALA A 62 -22.18 -5.06 0.41
CA ALA A 62 -23.01 -6.13 -0.13
C ALA A 62 -23.21 -7.32 0.81
N SER A 63 -22.19 -7.66 1.61
CA SER A 63 -22.13 -8.92 2.38
C SER A 63 -21.73 -8.75 3.85
N GLY A 64 -21.45 -7.53 4.30
CA GLY A 64 -21.03 -7.24 5.66
C GLY A 64 -19.55 -7.58 5.93
N LYS A 65 -19.19 -7.60 7.21
CA LYS A 65 -17.82 -7.86 7.67
C LYS A 65 -17.42 -9.32 7.40
N SER A 66 -16.27 -9.52 6.75
CA SER A 66 -15.63 -10.84 6.61
C SER A 66 -14.11 -10.70 6.60
N ALA A 67 -13.39 -11.81 6.80
CA ALA A 67 -11.92 -11.82 6.75
C ALA A 67 -11.39 -11.31 5.39
N LEU A 68 -12.06 -11.66 4.29
CA LEU A 68 -11.69 -11.18 2.96
C LEU A 68 -11.79 -9.65 2.85
N VAL A 69 -12.87 -9.06 3.38
CA VAL A 69 -13.03 -7.60 3.42
C VAL A 69 -11.88 -6.95 4.18
N ILE A 70 -11.56 -7.48 5.36
CA ILE A 70 -10.47 -6.96 6.21
C ILE A 70 -9.12 -7.04 5.48
N ILE A 71 -8.83 -8.17 4.83
CA ILE A 71 -7.59 -8.39 4.07
C ILE A 71 -7.50 -7.42 2.88
N LEU A 72 -8.57 -7.28 2.10
CA LEU A 72 -8.60 -6.37 0.94
C LEU A 72 -8.38 -4.91 1.36
N LEU A 73 -9.05 -4.47 2.43
CA LEU A 73 -8.87 -3.12 2.97
C LEU A 73 -7.46 -2.92 3.54
N GLY A 74 -6.93 -3.91 4.27
CA GLY A 74 -5.58 -3.87 4.83
C GLY A 74 -4.50 -3.78 3.75
N ILE A 75 -4.46 -4.76 2.83
CA ILE A 75 -3.50 -4.75 1.71
C ILE A 75 -3.67 -3.48 0.88
N GLY A 76 -4.92 -3.11 0.57
CA GLY A 76 -5.24 -1.94 -0.23
C GLY A 76 -4.67 -0.65 0.38
N LEU A 77 -4.92 -0.42 1.67
CA LEU A 77 -4.37 0.71 2.40
C LEU A 77 -2.84 0.66 2.48
N GLY A 78 -2.26 -0.52 2.72
CA GLY A 78 -0.81 -0.70 2.76
C GLY A 78 -0.13 -0.24 1.46
N LEU A 79 -0.67 -0.63 0.31
CA LEU A 79 -0.19 -0.20 -1.00
C LEU A 79 -0.39 1.30 -1.25
N VAL A 80 -1.48 1.89 -0.75
CA VAL A 80 -1.70 3.34 -0.85
C VAL A 80 -0.65 4.09 -0.04
N ILE A 81 -0.42 3.68 1.20
CA ILE A 81 0.55 4.32 2.10
C ILE A 81 1.98 4.15 1.59
N ASP A 82 2.31 3.01 0.98
CA ASP A 82 3.62 2.76 0.37
C ASP A 82 4.02 3.87 -0.64
N LEU A 83 3.07 4.31 -1.45
CA LEU A 83 3.30 5.37 -2.43
C LEU A 83 2.96 6.78 -1.92
N PHE A 84 2.23 6.93 -0.81
CA PHE A 84 1.68 8.21 -0.40
C PHE A 84 2.75 9.30 -0.27
N ILE A 85 3.80 9.06 0.51
CA ILE A 85 4.90 10.03 0.69
C ILE A 85 5.70 10.25 -0.60
N PRO A 86 6.22 9.21 -1.29
CA PRO A 86 6.94 9.44 -2.55
C PRO A 86 6.07 10.09 -3.63
N SER A 87 4.74 9.96 -3.57
CA SER A 87 3.82 10.62 -4.51
C SER A 87 3.84 12.15 -4.41
N LEU A 88 4.16 12.70 -3.24
CA LEU A 88 4.27 14.15 -3.01
C LEU A 88 5.42 14.80 -3.79
N GLN A 89 6.35 13.99 -4.29
CA GLN A 89 7.55 14.42 -5.01
C GLN A 89 7.62 13.79 -6.42
N LEU A 90 6.49 13.35 -6.98
CA LEU A 90 6.45 12.69 -8.28
C LEU A 90 7.07 13.57 -9.38
N GLN A 91 8.07 13.00 -10.04
CA GLN A 91 8.70 13.59 -11.21
C GLN A 91 8.28 12.84 -12.47
N THR A 92 8.43 13.47 -13.64
CA THR A 92 8.08 12.86 -14.93
C THR A 92 9.08 11.77 -15.35
N ASP A 93 10.30 11.84 -14.83
CA ASP A 93 11.42 10.96 -15.14
C ASP A 93 11.43 9.72 -14.25
N ARG A 94 11.58 8.54 -14.87
CA ARG A 94 11.46 7.27 -14.15
C ARG A 94 12.60 7.03 -13.17
N GLU A 95 13.84 7.39 -13.50
CA GLU A 95 14.95 7.16 -12.59
C GLU A 95 14.82 8.04 -11.34
N LYS A 96 14.36 9.28 -11.53
CA LYS A 96 14.04 10.19 -10.44
C LYS A 96 12.88 9.68 -9.58
N GLU A 97 11.81 9.14 -10.18
CA GLU A 97 10.72 8.50 -9.43
C GLU A 97 11.25 7.35 -8.54
N LEU A 98 12.12 6.48 -9.08
CA LEU A 98 12.69 5.36 -8.33
C LEU A 98 13.65 5.82 -7.23
N PHE A 99 14.38 6.91 -7.45
CA PHE A 99 15.25 7.51 -6.45
C PHE A 99 14.44 8.09 -5.28
N VAL A 100 13.40 8.87 -5.58
CA VAL A 100 12.45 9.39 -4.57
C VAL A 100 11.82 8.25 -3.80
N TYR A 101 11.31 7.23 -4.53
CA TYR A 101 10.74 6.05 -3.91
C TYR A 101 11.73 5.40 -2.95
N ARG A 102 12.97 5.13 -3.35
CA ARG A 102 14.00 4.56 -2.46
C ARG A 102 14.23 5.41 -1.21
N ASN A 103 14.36 6.72 -1.35
CA ASN A 103 14.70 7.62 -0.25
C ASN A 103 13.54 7.87 0.72
N SER A 104 12.29 7.64 0.28
CA SER A 104 11.12 7.82 1.12
C SER A 104 10.87 6.66 2.10
N LEU A 105 11.68 5.59 2.08
CA LEU A 105 11.44 4.36 2.84
C LEU A 105 11.18 4.65 4.33
N VAL A 106 12.09 5.37 4.98
CA VAL A 106 11.99 5.65 6.42
C VAL A 106 10.72 6.40 6.75
N SER A 107 10.43 7.49 6.04
CA SER A 107 9.21 8.27 6.24
C SER A 107 7.95 7.43 6.01
N THR A 108 7.98 6.53 5.02
CA THR A 108 6.86 5.64 4.69
C THR A 108 6.60 4.63 5.80
N LEU A 109 7.66 4.02 6.35
CA LEU A 109 7.57 3.11 7.49
C LEU A 109 7.10 3.82 8.75
N LEU A 110 7.56 5.06 9.01
CA LEU A 110 7.08 5.87 10.13
C LEU A 110 5.58 6.17 10.01
N LEU A 111 5.11 6.57 8.82
CA LEU A 111 3.68 6.78 8.59
C LEU A 111 2.88 5.49 8.82
N GLY A 112 3.36 4.36 8.30
CA GLY A 112 2.74 3.05 8.54
C GLY A 112 2.68 2.70 10.03
N ALA A 113 3.77 2.93 10.78
CA ALA A 113 3.82 2.70 12.22
C ALA A 113 2.83 3.60 12.98
N CYS A 114 2.74 4.89 12.62
CA CYS A 114 1.74 5.80 13.19
C CYS A 114 0.31 5.30 13.00
N ILE A 115 -0.03 4.80 11.79
CA ILE A 115 -1.36 4.23 11.51
C ILE A 115 -1.63 3.01 12.40
N ILE A 116 -0.66 2.10 12.53
CA ILE A 116 -0.79 0.92 13.40
C ILE A 116 -1.00 1.34 14.87
N VAL A 117 -0.24 2.33 15.35
CA VAL A 117 -0.42 2.86 16.71
C VAL A 117 -1.82 3.44 16.90
N ILE A 118 -2.30 4.26 15.96
CA ILE A 118 -3.66 4.83 16.01
C ILE A 118 -4.71 3.72 16.07
N LEU A 119 -4.60 2.70 15.23
CA LEU A 119 -5.53 1.56 15.22
C LEU A 119 -5.55 0.81 16.55
N ASN A 120 -4.40 0.56 17.16
CA ASN A 120 -4.32 -0.12 18.46
C ASN A 120 -4.89 0.74 19.59
N VAL A 121 -4.66 2.06 19.57
CA VAL A 121 -5.26 2.99 20.55
C VAL A 121 -6.78 2.98 20.41
N LEU A 122 -7.31 3.06 19.18
CA LEU A 122 -8.75 3.00 18.95
C LEU A 122 -9.36 1.69 19.42
N ASN A 123 -8.69 0.55 19.18
CA ASN A 123 -9.15 -0.76 19.66
C ASN A 123 -9.13 -0.91 21.18
N PHE A 124 -8.35 -0.10 21.89
CA PHE A 124 -8.34 -0.10 23.35
C PHE A 124 -9.48 0.78 23.92
N LEU A 125 -9.88 1.82 23.19
CA LEU A 125 -10.85 2.81 23.66
C LEU A 125 -12.31 2.48 23.31
N LEU A 126 -12.55 1.70 22.24
CA LEU A 126 -13.86 1.30 21.73
C LEU A 126 -14.18 -0.15 22.13
#